data_AF-A0A8K1CD87-F1
#
_entry.id   AF-A0A8K1CD87-F1
#
_cell.length_a   1.000
_cell.length_b   1.000
_cell.length_c   1.000
_cell.angle_alpha   90.00
_cell.angle_beta   90.00
_cell.angle_gamma   90.00
#
_symmetry.space_group_name_H-M   'P 1'
#
loop_
_entity.id
_entity.type
_entity.pdbx_description
1 polymer ?
#
loop_
_entity_poly.entity_id
_entity_poly.type
_entity_poly.pdbx_seq_one_letter_code
_entity_poly.pdbx_strand_id
1 'polypeptide(L)'
;MHGRVKSVEREQEAKKTDEDRREELTKVRMYHEVADKVLALRAQRVLAAHLLPLTSHVLLLNPEFHVIWGYRREILLSLLDKHAQSATEEAMTPEEIAKTELKLTFEAIQRHPKSYSSWFQRQWIVDKGLCPDLKKEIALCNRLLDLDERNFHCWNYRRHVCQLAGVSREDELAFATLKIEQNFSNYSALHHRSITLPKPLTREILHDEIGIVQQAVFTEPDDQSAWFYYRWLVTSMLDVVQSEPSEAVEFLDSQIQWLLELLEMESEAKWVLVTLADLQRRLSVAQTEDEASASQAKEQSRVYYKQLLSVDPDHAQYYRDMIQRL
;
A
#
# COMPACT_ATOMS: atom_id res chain seq x y z
N MET A 1 -5.48 7.76 14.78
CA MET A 1 -6.69 7.00 14.37
C MET A 1 -6.40 5.52 14.50
N HIS A 2 -7.04 4.79 15.43
CA HIS A 2 -6.89 3.33 15.54
C HIS A 2 -8.28 2.69 15.44
N GLY A 3 -8.42 1.70 14.57
CA GLY A 3 -9.65 0.93 14.33
C GLY A 3 -9.95 -0.03 15.47
N ARG A 4 -10.28 0.53 16.64
CA ARG A 4 -10.65 -0.25 17.82
C ARG A 4 -12.13 -0.63 17.76
N VAL A 5 -12.43 -1.90 18.05
CA VAL A 5 -13.81 -2.39 18.14
C VAL A 5 -14.44 -1.80 19.41
N LYS A 6 -15.40 -0.88 19.23
CA LYS A 6 -15.98 -0.10 20.34
C LYS A 6 -16.58 -0.95 21.46
N SER A 7 -17.12 -2.13 21.16
CA SER A 7 -17.65 -3.04 22.18
C SER A 7 -16.54 -3.60 23.08
N VAL A 8 -15.44 -4.06 22.49
CA VAL A 8 -14.28 -4.60 23.22
C VAL A 8 -13.65 -3.53 24.10
N GLU A 9 -13.48 -2.31 23.59
CA GLU A 9 -12.93 -1.20 24.39
C GLU A 9 -13.84 -0.82 25.55
N ARG A 10 -15.17 -0.83 25.35
CA ARG A 10 -16.13 -0.56 26.42
C ARG A 10 -16.08 -1.63 27.51
N GLU A 11 -15.93 -2.90 27.14
CA GLU A 11 -15.77 -3.99 28.10
C GLU A 11 -14.45 -3.91 28.87
N GLN A 12 -13.35 -3.55 28.19
CA GLN A 12 -12.06 -3.32 28.83
C GLN A 12 -12.13 -2.15 29.81
N GLU A 13 -12.76 -1.04 29.43
CA GLU A 13 -12.94 0.14 30.27
C GLU A 13 -13.82 -0.15 31.50
N ALA A 14 -14.85 -0.98 31.34
CA ALA A 14 -15.71 -1.42 32.44
C ALA A 14 -14.98 -2.32 33.45
N LYS A 15 -13.94 -3.05 33.01
CA LYS A 15 -13.11 -3.92 33.86
C LYS A 15 -11.97 -3.19 34.58
N LYS A 16 -11.68 -1.93 34.22
CA LYS A 16 -10.63 -1.14 34.88
C LYS A 16 -11.00 -0.84 36.33
N THR A 17 -10.05 -1.10 37.21
CA THR A 17 -10.12 -0.71 38.62
C THR A 17 -9.86 0.79 38.78
N ASP A 18 -10.18 1.34 39.95
CA ASP A 18 -9.82 2.73 40.27
C ASP A 18 -8.31 2.94 40.38
N GLU A 19 -7.53 1.88 40.63
CA GLU A 19 -6.08 1.93 40.56
C GLU A 19 -5.59 2.07 39.11
N ASP A 20 -6.10 1.25 38.19
CA ASP A 20 -5.77 1.35 36.75
C ASP A 20 -6.07 2.76 36.21
N ARG A 21 -7.23 3.32 36.56
CA ARG A 21 -7.61 4.69 36.16
C ARG A 21 -6.66 5.75 36.72
N ARG A 22 -6.24 5.63 37.99
CA ARG A 22 -5.28 6.55 38.61
C ARG A 22 -3.90 6.46 37.95
N GLU A 23 -3.46 5.26 37.58
CA GLU A 23 -2.21 5.06 36.84
C GLU A 23 -2.27 5.69 35.44
N GLU A 24 -3.36 5.48 34.70
CA GLU A 24 -3.55 6.09 33.38
C GLU A 24 -3.55 7.62 33.45
N LEU A 25 -4.29 8.21 34.40
CA LEU A 25 -4.29 9.66 34.63
C LEU A 25 -2.90 10.18 34.99
N THR A 26 -2.13 9.41 35.76
CA THR A 26 -0.75 9.77 36.09
C THR A 26 0.15 9.75 34.85
N LYS A 27 0.04 8.73 34.00
CA LYS A 27 0.76 8.64 32.72
C LYS A 27 0.40 9.81 31.80
N VAL A 28 -0.89 10.15 31.71
CA VAL A 28 -1.38 11.29 30.91
C VAL A 28 -0.81 12.62 31.45
N ARG A 29 -0.86 12.84 32.76
CA ARG A 29 -0.29 14.05 33.37
C ARG A 29 1.21 14.17 33.10
N MET A 30 1.97 13.09 33.32
CA MET A 30 3.41 13.06 33.03
C MET A 30 3.70 13.34 31.56
N TYR A 31 2.90 12.78 30.64
CA TYR A 31 3.02 13.06 29.22
C TYR A 31 2.83 14.55 28.91
N HIS A 32 1.78 15.18 29.47
CA HIS A 32 1.54 16.61 29.29
C HIS A 32 2.67 17.47 29.85
N GLU A 33 3.15 17.18 31.06
CA GLU A 33 4.27 17.92 31.66
C GLU A 33 5.53 17.89 30.77
N VAL A 34 5.88 16.71 30.23
CA VAL A 34 7.04 16.59 29.34
C VAL A 34 6.78 17.27 27.99
N ALA A 35 5.60 17.08 27.41
CA ALA A 35 5.24 17.69 26.14
C ALA A 35 5.25 19.23 26.21
N ASP A 36 4.64 19.81 27.25
CA ASP A 36 4.59 21.26 27.47
C ASP A 36 5.99 21.83 27.67
N LYS A 37 6.85 21.13 28.43
CA LYS A 37 8.25 21.50 28.59
C LYS A 37 8.99 21.52 27.24
N VAL A 38 8.81 20.49 26.41
CA VAL A 38 9.43 20.42 25.09
C VAL A 38 8.93 21.54 24.18
N LEU A 39 7.62 21.85 24.20
CA LEU A 39 7.04 22.94 23.42
C LEU A 39 7.53 24.32 23.88
N ALA A 40 7.69 24.53 25.19
CA ALA A 40 8.24 25.76 25.73
C ALA A 40 9.71 25.97 25.30
N LEU A 41 10.53 24.92 25.34
CA LEU A 41 11.92 24.96 24.88
C LEU A 41 12.02 25.21 23.37
N ARG A 42 11.09 24.64 22.59
CA ARG A 42 10.93 24.95 21.16
C ARG A 42 10.61 26.43 20.94
N ALA A 43 9.66 26.99 21.69
CA ALA A 43 9.29 28.40 21.57
C ALA A 43 10.49 29.33 21.87
N GLN A 44 11.37 28.91 22.78
CA GLN A 44 12.63 29.59 23.11
C GLN A 44 13.77 29.31 22.12
N ARG A 45 13.54 28.47 21.10
CA ARG A 45 14.54 28.04 20.10
C ARG A 45 15.79 27.39 20.70
N VAL A 46 15.63 26.64 21.79
CA VAL A 46 16.75 25.88 22.37
C VAL A 46 17.06 24.68 21.48
N LEU A 47 18.26 24.62 20.89
CA LEU A 47 18.70 23.53 20.00
C LEU A 47 19.92 22.81 20.60
N ALA A 48 19.64 21.80 21.44
CA ALA A 48 20.67 21.10 22.21
C ALA A 48 20.46 19.58 22.26
N ALA A 49 21.56 18.82 22.28
CA ALA A 49 21.54 17.36 22.26
C ALA A 49 20.78 16.72 23.44
N HIS A 50 20.87 17.32 24.64
CA HIS A 50 20.17 16.83 25.83
C HIS A 50 18.64 16.87 25.73
N LEU A 51 18.08 17.50 24.68
CA LEU A 51 16.63 17.52 24.40
C LEU A 51 16.16 16.31 23.60
N LEU A 52 17.07 15.55 22.97
CA LEU A 52 16.72 14.36 22.21
C LEU A 52 16.03 13.29 23.08
N PRO A 53 16.47 12.97 24.32
CA PRO A 53 15.74 12.03 25.16
C PRO A 53 14.32 12.48 25.52
N LEU A 54 14.11 13.79 25.78
CA LEU A 54 12.79 14.34 26.10
C LEU A 54 11.82 14.23 24.91
N THR A 55 12.29 14.62 23.73
CA THR A 55 11.49 14.48 22.49
C THR A 55 11.23 13.01 22.16
N SER A 56 12.19 12.10 22.38
CA SER A 56 11.98 10.65 22.22
C SER A 56 10.85 10.15 23.11
N HIS A 57 10.82 10.55 24.38
CA HIS A 57 9.79 10.13 25.32
C HIS A 57 8.38 10.51 24.85
N VAL A 58 8.21 11.76 24.39
CA VAL A 58 6.92 12.24 23.87
C VAL A 58 6.52 11.48 22.60
N LEU A 59 7.46 11.25 21.69
CA LEU A 59 7.20 10.64 20.38
C LEU A 59 6.95 9.12 20.46
N LEU A 60 7.54 8.44 21.44
CA LEU A 60 7.29 7.02 21.69
C LEU A 60 5.91 6.74 22.31
N LEU A 61 5.28 7.75 22.91
CA LEU A 61 3.93 7.71 23.43
C LEU A 61 2.89 8.22 22.42
N ASN A 62 3.25 9.24 21.63
CA ASN A 62 2.42 9.80 20.59
C ASN A 62 3.25 10.12 19.34
N PRO A 63 3.46 9.15 18.44
CA PRO A 63 4.23 9.38 17.23
C PRO A 63 3.52 10.27 16.22
N GLU A 64 2.23 10.57 16.38
CA GLU A 64 1.50 11.49 15.51
C GLU A 64 1.75 12.96 15.86
N PHE A 65 2.51 13.24 16.92
CA PHE A 65 2.82 14.61 17.31
C PHE A 65 3.89 15.24 16.39
N HIS A 66 3.49 15.53 15.15
CA HIS A 66 4.34 16.01 14.06
C HIS A 66 5.15 17.28 14.41
N VAL A 67 4.62 18.16 15.27
CA VAL A 67 5.35 19.36 15.74
C VAL A 67 6.63 18.98 16.47
N ILE A 68 6.60 17.92 17.28
CA ILE A 68 7.78 17.44 18.01
C ILE A 68 8.78 16.80 17.07
N TRP A 69 8.33 16.06 16.05
CA TRP A 69 9.22 15.57 14.98
C TRP A 69 9.89 16.71 14.22
N GLY A 70 9.16 17.79 13.92
CA GLY A 70 9.69 18.99 13.29
C GLY A 70 10.79 19.63 14.14
N TYR A 71 10.50 19.87 15.41
CA TYR A 71 11.47 20.42 16.35
C TYR A 71 12.70 19.50 16.54
N ARG A 72 12.48 18.18 16.59
CA ARG A 72 13.58 17.22 16.66
C ARG A 72 14.49 17.35 15.44
N ARG A 73 13.96 17.48 14.22
CA ARG A 73 14.78 17.73 13.02
C ARG A 73 15.57 19.03 13.11
N GLU A 74 14.98 20.12 13.63
CA GLU A 74 15.70 21.38 13.85
C GLU A 74 16.90 21.19 14.79
N ILE A 75 16.73 20.44 15.89
CA ILE A 75 17.83 20.09 16.81
C ILE A 75 18.90 19.29 16.08
N LEU A 76 18.52 18.23 15.36
CA LEU A 76 19.46 17.36 14.65
C LEU A 76 20.27 18.11 13.59
N LEU A 77 19.62 18.97 12.80
CA LEU A 77 20.32 19.81 11.82
C LEU A 77 21.33 20.73 12.49
N SER A 78 20.97 21.38 13.60
CA SER A 78 21.90 22.21 14.35
C SER A 78 23.11 21.43 14.89
N LEU A 79 22.92 20.18 15.31
CA LEU A 79 24.02 19.33 15.77
C LEU A 79 24.95 18.92 14.61
N LEU A 80 24.39 18.56 13.46
CA LEU A 80 25.16 18.24 12.26
C LEU A 80 25.97 19.45 11.76
N ASP A 81 25.35 20.63 11.73
CA ASP A 81 26.03 21.87 11.31
C ASP A 81 27.19 22.22 12.27
N LYS A 82 26.97 22.08 13.58
CA LYS A 82 28.03 22.30 14.59
C LYS A 82 29.17 21.30 14.44
N HIS A 83 28.87 20.03 14.19
CA HIS A 83 29.90 19.02 13.95
C HIS A 83 30.71 19.32 12.69
N ALA A 84 30.06 19.76 11.61
CA ALA A 84 30.72 20.13 10.37
C ALA A 84 31.62 21.39 10.51
N GLN A 85 31.26 22.32 11.40
CA GLN A 85 32.01 23.56 11.63
C GLN A 85 33.11 23.42 12.69
N SER A 86 32.88 22.61 13.72
CA SER A 86 33.85 22.34 14.77
C SER A 86 33.71 20.89 15.23
N ALA A 87 34.59 20.02 14.71
CA ALA A 87 34.74 18.66 15.21
C ALA A 87 35.40 18.70 16.60
N THR A 88 34.63 19.08 17.61
CA THR A 88 35.01 18.97 19.02
C THR A 88 34.70 17.56 19.52
N GLU A 89 35.55 17.00 20.38
CA GLU A 89 35.40 15.63 20.90
C GLU A 89 34.11 15.42 21.72
N GLU A 90 33.46 16.48 22.20
CA GLU A 90 32.24 16.42 23.02
C GLU A 90 30.92 16.46 22.21
N ALA A 91 30.97 16.76 20.91
CA ALA A 91 29.77 16.85 20.07
C ALA A 91 29.37 15.47 19.52
N MET A 92 28.06 15.15 19.57
CA MET A 92 27.54 13.91 18.99
C MET A 92 27.95 13.77 17.52
N THR A 93 28.47 12.60 17.14
CA THR A 93 28.86 12.35 15.75
C THR A 93 27.63 12.07 14.87
N PRO A 94 27.73 12.23 13.54
CA PRO A 94 26.68 11.82 12.61
C PRO A 94 26.26 10.35 12.78
N GLU A 95 27.19 9.45 13.10
CA GLU A 95 26.92 8.03 13.35
C GLU A 95 26.12 7.81 14.64
N GLU A 96 26.41 8.56 15.70
CA GLU A 96 25.66 8.49 16.96
C GLU A 96 24.25 9.04 16.80
N ILE A 97 24.11 10.14 16.05
CA ILE A 97 22.82 10.70 15.65
C ILE A 97 22.03 9.66 14.86
N ALA A 98 22.63 9.10 13.80
CA ALA A 98 22.04 8.08 12.96
C ALA A 98 21.52 6.89 13.79
N LYS A 99 22.38 6.33 14.65
CA LYS A 99 22.03 5.19 15.50
C LYS A 99 20.86 5.51 16.43
N THR A 100 20.85 6.69 17.03
CA THR A 100 19.79 7.15 17.94
C THR A 100 18.46 7.33 17.21
N GLU A 101 18.48 7.96 16.04
CA GLU A 101 17.28 8.24 15.26
C GLU A 101 16.69 7.00 14.59
N LEU A 102 17.54 6.11 14.06
CA LEU A 102 17.09 4.83 13.50
C LEU A 102 16.47 3.94 14.57
N LYS A 103 16.99 3.97 15.81
CA LYS A 103 16.40 3.27 16.95
C LYS A 103 15.04 3.86 17.32
N LEU A 104 14.95 5.18 17.49
CA LEU A 104 13.70 5.85 17.86
C LEU A 104 12.59 5.59 16.82
N THR A 105 12.89 5.77 15.54
CA THR A 105 11.90 5.56 14.48
C THR A 105 11.50 4.09 14.37
N PHE A 106 12.42 3.15 14.58
CA PHE A 106 12.09 1.73 14.62
C PHE A 106 11.13 1.41 15.78
N GLU A 107 11.43 1.85 17.00
CA GLU A 107 10.56 1.65 18.16
C GLU A 107 9.18 2.30 17.96
N ALA A 108 9.13 3.50 17.38
CA ALA A 108 7.88 4.18 17.07
C ALA A 108 7.04 3.43 16.01
N ILE A 109 7.69 2.90 14.97
CA ILE A 109 7.03 2.08 13.92
C ILE A 109 6.56 0.74 14.50
N GLN A 110 7.34 0.08 15.37
CA GLN A 110 6.91 -1.17 16.00
C GLN A 110 5.63 -0.99 16.83
N ARG A 111 5.49 0.13 17.54
CA ARG A 111 4.30 0.43 18.34
C ARG A 111 3.14 0.92 17.49
N HIS A 112 3.43 1.74 16.47
CA HIS A 112 2.45 2.39 15.62
C HIS A 112 2.87 2.30 14.15
N PRO A 113 2.71 1.12 13.51
CA PRO A 113 3.26 0.84 12.18
C PRO A 113 2.62 1.64 11.05
N LYS A 114 1.53 2.37 11.34
CA LYS A 114 0.78 3.21 10.39
C LYS A 114 0.92 4.71 10.70
N SER A 115 1.96 5.09 11.43
CA SER A 115 2.26 6.50 11.73
C SER A 115 2.97 7.18 10.57
N TYR A 116 2.30 8.13 9.93
CA TYR A 116 2.89 8.94 8.86
C TYR A 116 4.17 9.64 9.34
N SER A 117 4.12 10.23 10.54
CA SER A 117 5.23 11.03 11.05
C SER A 117 6.46 10.19 11.36
N SER A 118 6.28 8.95 11.85
CA SER A 118 7.40 8.04 12.10
C SER A 118 8.09 7.60 10.81
N TRP A 119 7.30 7.21 9.79
CA TRP A 119 7.83 6.83 8.48
C TRP A 119 8.50 8.01 7.77
N PHE A 120 7.90 9.19 7.84
CA PHE A 120 8.47 10.41 7.29
C PHE A 120 9.80 10.77 7.96
N GLN A 121 9.89 10.67 9.29
CA GLN A 121 11.17 10.86 9.97
C GLN A 121 12.20 9.82 9.52
N ARG A 122 11.82 8.55 9.38
CA ARG A 122 12.74 7.51 8.94
C ARG A 122 13.25 7.76 7.52
N GLN A 123 12.37 8.16 6.61
CA GLN A 123 12.74 8.61 5.27
C GLN A 123 13.70 9.81 5.31
N TRP A 124 13.43 10.80 6.15
CA TRP A 124 14.32 11.96 6.31
C TRP A 124 15.73 11.57 6.76
N ILE A 125 15.88 10.56 7.64
CA ILE A 125 17.19 10.04 8.06
C ILE A 125 17.95 9.48 6.85
N VAL A 126 17.27 8.67 6.02
CA VAL A 126 17.84 8.09 4.80
C VAL A 126 18.22 9.18 3.80
N ASP A 127 17.35 10.16 3.56
CA ASP A 127 17.57 11.28 2.63
C ASP A 127 18.74 12.17 3.04
N LYS A 128 19.05 12.23 4.34
CA LYS A 128 20.22 12.94 4.87
C LYS A 128 21.52 12.15 4.78
N GLY A 129 21.51 10.94 4.23
CA GLY A 129 22.68 10.07 4.18
C GLY A 129 23.11 9.56 5.55
N LEU A 130 22.24 9.66 6.56
CA LEU A 130 22.52 9.20 7.93
C LEU A 130 22.23 7.70 8.09
N CYS A 131 21.76 7.02 7.05
CA CYS A 131 21.61 5.57 7.06
C CYS A 131 22.82 4.92 6.36
N PRO A 132 23.75 4.28 7.09
CA PRO A 132 24.99 3.75 6.51
C PRO A 132 24.77 2.49 5.66
N ASP A 133 23.67 1.77 5.86
CA ASP A 133 23.41 0.47 5.22
C ASP A 133 21.96 0.37 4.73
N LEU A 134 21.73 0.75 3.47
CA LEU A 134 20.41 0.67 2.85
C LEU A 134 19.93 -0.77 2.67
N LYS A 135 20.84 -1.77 2.59
CA LYS A 135 20.45 -3.18 2.49
C LYS A 135 19.78 -3.66 3.77
N LYS A 136 20.25 -3.19 4.94
CA LYS A 136 19.57 -3.45 6.23
C LYS A 136 18.19 -2.81 6.29
N GLU A 137 17.99 -1.64 5.69
CA GLU A 137 16.68 -0.99 5.62
C GLU A 137 15.71 -1.74 4.71
N ILE A 138 16.17 -2.24 3.55
CA ILE A 138 15.36 -3.10 2.67
C ILE A 138 14.99 -4.40 3.41
N ALA A 139 15.94 -5.05 4.09
CA ALA A 139 15.67 -6.25 4.88
C ALA A 139 14.70 -5.99 6.04
N LEU A 140 14.75 -4.81 6.66
CA LEU A 140 13.76 -4.39 7.65
C LEU A 140 12.37 -4.26 7.02
N CYS A 141 12.26 -3.61 5.86
CA CYS A 141 10.98 -3.50 5.15
C CYS A 141 10.40 -4.87 4.82
N ASN A 142 11.22 -5.80 4.33
CA ASN A 142 10.77 -7.16 4.01
C ASN A 142 10.16 -7.83 5.26
N ARG A 143 10.83 -7.77 6.41
CA ARG A 143 10.31 -8.30 7.68
C ARG A 143 9.03 -7.61 8.14
N LEU A 144 8.91 -6.30 7.96
CA LEU A 144 7.69 -5.57 8.33
C LEU A 144 6.52 -5.91 7.40
N LEU A 145 6.79 -6.19 6.12
CA LEU A 145 5.79 -6.67 5.16
C LEU A 145 5.43 -8.15 5.38
N ASP A 146 6.28 -8.95 6.02
CA ASP A 146 5.90 -10.29 6.49
C ASP A 146 4.88 -10.21 7.66
N LEU A 147 4.89 -9.11 8.42
CA LEU A 147 3.97 -8.89 9.55
C LEU A 147 2.65 -8.21 9.14
N ASP A 148 2.71 -7.23 8.23
CA ASP A 148 1.55 -6.57 7.64
C ASP A 148 1.85 -6.28 6.17
N GLU A 149 1.51 -7.24 5.31
CA GLU A 149 1.74 -7.18 3.86
C GLU A 149 0.95 -6.05 3.17
N ARG A 150 -0.05 -5.49 3.85
CA ARG A 150 -0.89 -4.38 3.36
C ARG A 150 -0.47 -3.03 3.93
N ASN A 151 0.65 -2.96 4.65
CA ASN A 151 1.17 -1.70 5.14
C ASN A 151 1.73 -0.84 4.00
N PHE A 152 0.89 0.03 3.45
CA PHE A 152 1.28 0.91 2.35
C PHE A 152 2.40 1.88 2.72
N HIS A 153 2.56 2.25 4.00
CA HIS A 153 3.70 3.09 4.42
C HIS A 153 5.01 2.35 4.25
N CYS A 154 5.05 1.07 4.64
CA CYS A 154 6.22 0.22 4.47
C CYS A 154 6.53 -0.02 2.99
N TRP A 155 5.50 -0.26 2.16
CA TRP A 155 5.68 -0.37 0.70
C TRP A 155 6.24 0.92 0.09
N ASN A 156 5.71 2.09 0.48
CA ASN A 156 6.19 3.38 0.00
C ASN A 156 7.65 3.62 0.41
N TYR A 157 7.98 3.39 1.69
CA TYR A 157 9.34 3.54 2.20
C TYR A 157 10.31 2.55 1.56
N ARG A 158 9.91 1.28 1.36
CA ARG A 158 10.74 0.28 0.69
C ARG A 158 11.09 0.72 -0.73
N ARG A 159 10.12 1.17 -1.53
CA ARG A 159 10.38 1.67 -2.90
C ARG A 159 11.39 2.82 -2.90
N HIS A 160 11.25 3.76 -1.96
CA HIS A 160 12.17 4.87 -1.81
C HIS A 160 13.60 4.41 -1.49
N VAL A 161 13.76 3.50 -0.52
CA VAL A 161 15.08 2.95 -0.15
C VAL A 161 15.68 2.11 -1.29
N CYS A 162 14.88 1.29 -1.97
CA CYS A 162 15.33 0.50 -3.12
C CYS A 162 15.83 1.39 -4.26
N GLN A 163 15.12 2.50 -4.55
CA GLN A 163 15.54 3.48 -5.54
C GLN A 163 16.90 4.10 -5.17
N LEU A 164 17.09 4.51 -3.92
CA LEU A 164 18.36 5.08 -3.45
C LEU A 164 19.50 4.05 -3.44
N ALA A 165 19.20 2.79 -3.16
CA ALA A 165 20.16 1.70 -3.16
C ALA A 165 20.51 1.19 -4.57
N GLY A 166 19.84 1.68 -5.62
CA GLY A 166 20.03 1.22 -6.99
C GLY A 166 19.60 -0.23 -7.22
N VAL A 167 18.57 -0.69 -6.50
CA VAL A 167 18.00 -2.03 -6.72
C VAL A 167 17.42 -2.09 -8.13
N SER A 168 17.71 -3.18 -8.84
CA SER A 168 17.27 -3.35 -10.23
C SER A 168 15.75 -3.50 -10.31
N ARG A 169 15.17 -3.21 -11.48
CA ARG A 169 13.75 -3.43 -11.71
C ARG A 169 13.41 -4.92 -11.58
N GLU A 170 14.32 -5.76 -12.07
CA GLU A 170 14.21 -7.20 -12.08
C GLU A 170 14.12 -7.75 -10.64
N ASP A 171 14.93 -7.24 -9.71
CA ASP A 171 14.89 -7.61 -8.30
C ASP A 171 13.59 -7.15 -7.62
N GLU A 172 13.08 -5.97 -7.95
CA GLU A 172 11.80 -5.46 -7.42
C GLU A 172 10.61 -6.29 -7.94
N LEU A 173 10.62 -6.67 -9.23
CA LEU A 173 9.63 -7.58 -9.80
C LEU A 173 9.71 -8.97 -9.16
N ALA A 174 10.91 -9.50 -8.92
CA ALA A 174 11.11 -10.77 -8.23
C ALA A 174 10.57 -10.71 -6.79
N PHE A 175 10.77 -9.59 -6.08
CA PHE A 175 10.19 -9.39 -4.76
C PHE A 175 8.66 -9.33 -4.81
N ALA A 176 8.07 -8.65 -5.81
CA ALA A 176 6.62 -8.62 -5.99
C ALA A 176 6.07 -10.03 -6.27
N THR A 177 6.72 -10.82 -7.13
CA THR A 177 6.37 -12.21 -7.41
C THR A 177 6.40 -13.04 -6.12
N LEU A 178 7.47 -12.98 -5.35
CA LEU A 178 7.58 -13.68 -4.06
C LEU A 178 6.40 -13.34 -3.13
N LYS A 179 5.98 -12.07 -3.08
CA LYS A 179 4.85 -11.64 -2.24
C LYS A 179 3.49 -12.11 -2.75
N ILE A 180 3.31 -12.21 -4.06
CA ILE A 180 2.10 -12.76 -4.68
C ILE A 180 2.04 -14.28 -4.46
N GLU A 181 3.16 -15.00 -4.59
CA GLU A 181 3.22 -16.45 -4.33
C GLU A 181 2.96 -16.80 -2.87
N GLN A 182 3.36 -15.92 -1.93
CA GLN A 182 3.04 -16.06 -0.50
C GLN A 182 1.56 -15.83 -0.20
N ASN A 183 0.93 -14.91 -0.94
CA ASN A 183 -0.50 -14.60 -0.84
C ASN A 183 -1.02 -14.01 -2.15
N PHE A 184 -1.80 -14.79 -2.90
CA PHE A 184 -2.35 -14.37 -4.20
C PHE A 184 -3.28 -13.16 -4.08
N SER A 185 -3.91 -12.98 -2.92
CA SER A 185 -4.76 -11.85 -2.57
C SER A 185 -3.99 -10.57 -2.17
N ASN A 186 -2.66 -10.54 -2.30
CA ASN A 186 -1.85 -9.38 -1.89
C ASN A 186 -1.94 -8.23 -2.91
N TYR A 187 -2.98 -7.41 -2.78
CA TYR A 187 -3.19 -6.23 -3.64
C TYR A 187 -2.03 -5.24 -3.63
N SER A 188 -1.30 -5.11 -2.52
CA SER A 188 -0.15 -4.20 -2.45
C SER A 188 0.99 -4.69 -3.33
N ALA A 189 1.23 -6.00 -3.39
CA ALA A 189 2.22 -6.61 -4.26
C ALA A 189 1.82 -6.51 -5.73
N LEU A 190 0.55 -6.78 -6.08
CA LEU A 190 0.01 -6.58 -7.43
C LEU A 190 0.12 -5.11 -7.87
N HIS A 191 -0.22 -4.17 -7.00
CA HIS A 191 -0.04 -2.74 -7.27
C HIS A 191 1.44 -2.39 -7.45
N HIS A 192 2.34 -2.87 -6.58
CA HIS A 192 3.77 -2.63 -6.73
C HIS A 192 4.29 -3.17 -8.06
N ARG A 193 3.83 -4.35 -8.49
CA ARG A 193 4.15 -4.94 -9.79
C ARG A 193 3.70 -4.03 -10.94
N SER A 194 2.44 -3.55 -10.91
CA SER A 194 1.87 -2.67 -11.95
C SER A 194 2.69 -1.40 -12.24
N ILE A 195 3.32 -0.83 -11.21
CA ILE A 195 4.12 0.40 -11.33
C ILE A 195 5.60 0.13 -11.61
N THR A 196 6.04 -1.12 -11.46
CA THR A 196 7.45 -1.53 -11.64
C THR A 196 7.70 -2.08 -13.04
N LEU A 197 6.68 -2.65 -13.68
CA LEU A 197 6.74 -3.15 -15.06
C LEU A 197 7.32 -2.10 -16.03
N PRO A 198 8.10 -2.54 -17.04
CA PRO A 198 8.76 -1.63 -17.97
C PRO A 198 7.72 -0.90 -18.84
N LYS A 199 8.09 0.30 -19.28
CA LYS A 199 7.27 1.14 -20.17
C LYS A 199 8.02 1.40 -21.48
N PRO A 200 7.37 1.29 -22.66
CA PRO A 200 5.96 0.88 -22.85
C PRO A 200 5.73 -0.60 -22.52
N LEU A 201 4.50 -0.95 -22.14
CA LEU A 201 4.09 -2.35 -21.95
C LEU A 201 3.99 -3.02 -23.34
N THR A 202 4.52 -4.23 -23.46
CA THR A 202 4.43 -5.03 -24.70
C THR A 202 3.38 -6.13 -24.54
N ARG A 203 2.99 -6.75 -25.66
CA ARG A 203 2.02 -7.86 -25.65
C ARG A 203 2.54 -9.04 -24.83
N GLU A 204 3.82 -9.35 -24.98
CA GLU A 204 4.48 -10.47 -24.28
C GLU A 204 4.40 -10.27 -22.77
N ILE A 205 4.74 -9.07 -22.28
CA ILE A 205 4.64 -8.74 -20.85
C ILE A 205 3.20 -8.92 -20.37
N LEU A 206 2.22 -8.36 -21.11
CA LEU A 206 0.82 -8.45 -20.70
C LEU A 206 0.29 -9.88 -20.71
N HIS A 207 0.71 -10.72 -21.65
CA HIS A 207 0.37 -12.14 -21.65
C HIS A 207 0.95 -12.87 -20.44
N ASP A 208 2.21 -12.64 -20.11
CA ASP A 208 2.84 -13.22 -18.92
C ASP A 208 2.12 -12.79 -17.62
N GLU A 209 1.76 -11.50 -17.52
CA GLU A 209 1.00 -10.97 -16.39
C GLU A 209 -0.41 -11.57 -16.27
N ILE A 210 -1.11 -11.76 -17.39
CA ILE A 210 -2.41 -12.41 -17.42
C ILE A 210 -2.28 -13.85 -16.91
N GLY A 211 -1.20 -14.56 -17.27
CA GLY A 211 -0.91 -15.91 -16.75
C GLY A 211 -0.84 -15.96 -15.21
N ILE A 212 -0.29 -14.92 -14.56
CA ILE A 212 -0.25 -14.83 -13.10
C ILE A 212 -1.67 -14.71 -12.52
N VAL A 213 -2.53 -13.88 -13.12
CA VAL A 213 -3.93 -13.74 -12.70
C VAL A 213 -4.66 -15.07 -12.87
N GLN A 214 -4.48 -15.75 -14.00
CA GLN A 214 -5.16 -17.01 -14.28
C GLN A 214 -4.88 -18.06 -13.18
N GLN A 215 -3.64 -18.12 -12.68
CA GLN A 215 -3.27 -18.98 -11.55
C GLN A 215 -3.90 -18.54 -10.23
N ALA A 216 -3.88 -17.23 -9.95
CA ALA A 216 -4.44 -16.67 -8.72
C ALA A 216 -5.96 -16.90 -8.62
N VAL A 217 -6.69 -16.58 -9.69
CA VAL A 217 -8.15 -16.70 -9.76
C VAL A 217 -8.59 -18.17 -9.71
N PHE A 218 -7.82 -19.10 -10.27
CA PHE A 218 -8.13 -20.53 -10.14
C PHE A 218 -8.04 -21.01 -8.69
N THR A 219 -7.19 -20.37 -7.87
CA THR A 219 -7.01 -20.72 -6.46
C THR A 219 -8.01 -20.01 -5.56
N GLU A 220 -8.27 -18.71 -5.80
CA GLU A 220 -9.13 -17.86 -4.98
C GLU A 220 -10.04 -16.98 -5.88
N PRO A 221 -11.08 -17.56 -6.52
CA PRO A 221 -11.92 -16.84 -7.49
C PRO A 221 -12.73 -15.70 -6.87
N ASP A 222 -12.93 -15.70 -5.55
CA ASP A 222 -13.64 -14.65 -4.83
C ASP A 222 -12.75 -13.46 -4.43
N ASP A 223 -11.41 -13.58 -4.53
CA ASP A 223 -10.52 -12.48 -4.17
C ASP A 223 -10.50 -11.38 -5.25
N GLN A 224 -10.95 -10.19 -4.86
CA GLN A 224 -11.06 -9.05 -5.74
C GLN A 224 -9.72 -8.53 -6.28
N SER A 225 -8.61 -8.79 -5.58
CA SER A 225 -7.32 -8.16 -5.85
C SER A 225 -6.79 -8.57 -7.23
N ALA A 226 -6.86 -9.87 -7.53
CA ALA A 226 -6.49 -10.41 -8.83
C ALA A 226 -7.38 -9.86 -9.95
N TRP A 227 -8.69 -9.74 -9.72
CA TRP A 227 -9.64 -9.21 -10.70
C TRP A 227 -9.43 -7.73 -11.03
N PHE A 228 -9.11 -6.91 -10.04
CA PHE A 228 -8.78 -5.50 -10.28
C PHE A 228 -7.47 -5.36 -11.07
N TYR A 229 -6.47 -6.20 -10.79
CA TYR A 229 -5.24 -6.24 -11.57
C TYR A 229 -5.51 -6.71 -13.01
N TYR A 230 -6.30 -7.76 -13.18
CA TYR A 230 -6.72 -8.28 -14.48
C TYR A 230 -7.45 -7.25 -15.34
N ARG A 231 -8.37 -6.48 -14.74
CA ARG A 231 -9.08 -5.41 -15.45
C ARG A 231 -8.12 -4.35 -16.00
N TRP A 232 -7.06 -4.03 -15.25
CA TRP A 232 -6.00 -3.14 -15.71
C TRP A 232 -5.19 -3.76 -16.85
N LEU A 233 -4.84 -5.05 -16.77
CA LEU A 233 -4.13 -5.77 -17.83
C LEU A 233 -4.93 -5.82 -19.13
N VAL A 234 -6.22 -6.17 -19.07
CA VAL A 234 -7.12 -6.19 -20.24
C VAL A 234 -7.20 -4.80 -20.88
N THR A 235 -7.33 -3.75 -20.06
CA THR A 235 -7.37 -2.37 -20.58
C THR A 235 -6.04 -2.01 -21.25
N SER A 236 -4.91 -2.37 -20.63
CA SER A 236 -3.58 -2.12 -21.18
C SER A 236 -3.33 -2.88 -22.49
N MET A 237 -3.83 -4.13 -22.61
CA MET A 237 -3.73 -4.90 -23.85
C MET A 237 -4.52 -4.25 -24.97
N LEU A 238 -5.76 -3.82 -24.70
CA LEU A 238 -6.57 -3.11 -25.68
C LEU A 238 -5.94 -1.80 -26.14
N ASP A 239 -5.23 -1.08 -25.26
CA ASP A 239 -4.47 0.12 -25.65
C ASP A 239 -3.29 -0.24 -26.57
N VAL A 240 -2.66 -1.41 -26.38
CA VAL A 240 -1.56 -1.90 -27.22
C VAL A 240 -2.04 -2.34 -28.61
N VAL A 241 -3.22 -2.97 -28.71
CA VAL A 241 -3.79 -3.47 -29.98
C VAL A 241 -4.83 -2.52 -30.60
N GLN A 242 -4.97 -1.29 -30.09
CA GLN A 242 -6.02 -0.36 -30.51
C GLN A 242 -6.02 -0.02 -32.02
N SER A 243 -4.86 -0.15 -32.68
CA SER A 243 -4.73 0.08 -34.13
C SER A 243 -5.26 -1.07 -34.99
N GLU A 244 -5.52 -2.23 -34.39
CA GLU A 244 -5.87 -3.47 -35.06
C GLU A 244 -7.13 -4.09 -34.43
N PRO A 245 -8.34 -3.65 -34.85
CA PRO A 245 -9.60 -4.12 -34.25
C PRO A 245 -9.77 -5.64 -34.26
N SER A 246 -9.26 -6.33 -35.28
CA SER A 246 -9.28 -7.80 -35.36
C SER A 246 -8.52 -8.45 -34.20
N GLU A 247 -7.35 -7.94 -33.85
CA GLU A 247 -6.56 -8.47 -32.73
C GLU A 247 -7.23 -8.17 -31.38
N ALA A 248 -7.88 -7.02 -31.25
CA ALA A 248 -8.67 -6.69 -30.06
C ALA A 248 -9.84 -7.67 -29.87
N VAL A 249 -10.54 -8.02 -30.96
CA VAL A 249 -11.62 -9.01 -30.96
C VAL A 249 -11.07 -10.39 -30.60
N GLU A 250 -10.02 -10.87 -31.27
CA GLU A 250 -9.40 -12.18 -30.99
C GLU A 250 -8.93 -12.29 -29.54
N PHE A 251 -8.30 -11.23 -29.00
CA PHE A 251 -7.91 -11.19 -27.60
C PHE A 251 -9.12 -11.29 -26.68
N LEU A 252 -10.15 -10.46 -26.87
CA LEU A 252 -11.35 -10.46 -26.02
C LEU A 252 -12.10 -11.80 -26.06
N ASP A 253 -12.24 -12.41 -27.25
CA ASP A 253 -12.86 -13.72 -27.41
C ASP A 253 -12.09 -14.79 -26.64
N SER A 254 -10.75 -14.79 -26.70
CA SER A 254 -9.93 -15.73 -25.94
C SER A 254 -10.13 -15.57 -24.42
N GLN A 255 -10.26 -14.33 -23.93
CA GLN A 255 -10.48 -14.06 -22.51
C GLN A 255 -11.89 -14.45 -22.06
N ILE A 256 -12.89 -14.23 -22.91
CA ILE A 256 -14.28 -14.65 -22.66
C ILE A 256 -14.35 -16.18 -22.59
N GLN A 257 -13.73 -16.89 -23.54
CA GLN A 257 -13.75 -18.35 -23.57
C GLN A 257 -13.14 -18.94 -22.30
N TRP A 258 -11.99 -18.41 -21.86
CA TRP A 258 -11.36 -18.82 -20.61
C TRP A 258 -12.28 -18.60 -19.39
N LEU A 259 -12.96 -17.45 -19.31
CA LEU A 259 -13.86 -17.17 -18.17
C LEU A 259 -15.16 -17.99 -18.22
N LEU A 260 -15.63 -18.40 -19.39
CA LEU A 260 -16.76 -19.32 -19.51
C LEU A 260 -16.42 -20.68 -18.91
N GLU A 261 -15.24 -21.21 -19.21
CA GLU A 261 -14.75 -22.47 -18.61
C GLU A 261 -14.66 -22.36 -17.09
N LEU A 262 -14.19 -21.22 -16.57
CA LEU A 262 -14.15 -20.97 -15.14
C LEU A 262 -15.57 -20.86 -14.53
N LEU A 263 -16.51 -20.23 -15.22
CA LEU A 263 -17.90 -20.12 -14.77
C LEU A 263 -18.61 -21.47 -14.71
N GLU A 264 -18.29 -22.40 -15.61
CA GLU A 264 -18.81 -23.78 -15.56
C GLU A 264 -18.38 -24.51 -14.28
N MET A 265 -17.18 -24.22 -13.79
CA MET A 265 -16.66 -24.79 -12.54
C MET A 265 -17.20 -24.07 -11.30
N GLU A 266 -17.31 -22.74 -11.37
CA GLU A 266 -17.66 -21.86 -10.24
C GLU A 266 -18.87 -20.98 -10.59
N SER A 267 -20.05 -21.61 -10.69
CA SER A 267 -21.28 -21.00 -11.24
C SER A 267 -21.78 -19.73 -10.54
N GLU A 268 -21.39 -19.48 -9.29
CA GLU A 268 -21.80 -18.31 -8.50
C GLU A 268 -20.65 -17.33 -8.25
N ALA A 269 -19.49 -17.50 -8.90
CA ALA A 269 -18.35 -16.61 -8.72
C ALA A 269 -18.66 -15.21 -9.30
N LYS A 270 -19.06 -14.30 -8.40
CA LYS A 270 -19.45 -12.91 -8.71
C LYS A 270 -18.45 -12.25 -9.66
N TRP A 271 -17.16 -12.37 -9.39
CA TRP A 271 -16.13 -11.67 -10.16
C TRP A 271 -15.96 -12.20 -11.58
N VAL A 272 -16.22 -13.49 -11.81
CA VAL A 272 -16.26 -14.08 -13.15
C VAL A 272 -17.39 -13.44 -13.95
N LEU A 273 -18.60 -13.35 -13.38
CA LEU A 273 -19.76 -12.71 -14.00
C LEU A 273 -19.52 -11.21 -14.26
N VAL A 274 -18.95 -10.48 -13.29
CA VAL A 274 -18.60 -9.06 -13.45
C VAL A 274 -17.62 -8.86 -14.62
N THR A 275 -16.63 -9.73 -14.71
CA THR A 275 -15.58 -9.63 -15.73
C THR A 275 -16.12 -10.02 -17.10
N LEU A 276 -16.89 -11.11 -17.21
CA LEU A 276 -17.58 -11.51 -18.45
C LEU A 276 -18.50 -10.39 -18.97
N ALA A 277 -19.26 -9.74 -18.08
CA ALA A 277 -20.11 -8.62 -18.46
C ALA A 277 -19.30 -7.45 -19.06
N ASP A 278 -18.16 -7.09 -18.46
CA ASP A 278 -17.27 -6.03 -18.98
C ASP A 278 -16.59 -6.44 -20.29
N LEU A 279 -16.11 -7.68 -20.42
CA LEU A 279 -15.46 -8.17 -21.64
C LEU A 279 -16.43 -8.20 -22.82
N GLN A 280 -17.65 -8.73 -22.63
CA GLN A 280 -18.70 -8.74 -23.66
C GLN A 280 -19.07 -7.33 -24.11
N ARG A 281 -19.14 -6.38 -23.17
CA ARG A 281 -19.36 -4.96 -23.51
C ARG A 281 -18.21 -4.42 -24.34
N ARG A 282 -16.94 -4.69 -23.97
CA ARG A 282 -15.77 -4.24 -24.75
C ARG A 282 -15.75 -4.87 -26.14
N LEU A 283 -16.09 -6.15 -26.25
CA LEU A 283 -16.19 -6.88 -27.52
C LEU A 283 -17.20 -6.21 -28.46
N SER A 284 -18.38 -5.85 -27.94
CA SER A 284 -19.39 -5.13 -28.73
C SER A 284 -18.92 -3.80 -29.31
N VAL A 285 -17.95 -3.13 -28.65
CA VAL A 285 -17.35 -1.87 -29.12
C VAL A 285 -16.23 -2.13 -30.14
N ALA A 286 -15.47 -3.21 -29.97
CA ALA A 286 -14.38 -3.58 -30.87
C ALA A 286 -14.90 -4.12 -32.23
N GLN A 287 -16.09 -4.73 -32.26
CA GLN A 287 -16.73 -5.27 -33.46
C GLN A 287 -17.38 -4.18 -34.32
N THR A 288 -16.57 -3.32 -34.96
CA THR A 288 -17.06 -2.17 -35.74
C THR A 288 -17.66 -2.54 -37.09
N GLU A 289 -17.29 -3.70 -37.65
CA GLU A 289 -17.66 -4.13 -39.00
C GLU A 289 -18.79 -5.17 -39.05
N ASP A 290 -19.13 -5.78 -37.90
CA ASP A 290 -20.17 -6.81 -37.78
C ASP A 290 -21.20 -6.41 -36.72
N GLU A 291 -22.24 -5.71 -37.16
CA GLU A 291 -23.32 -5.21 -36.31
C GLU A 291 -24.11 -6.34 -35.62
N ALA A 292 -24.21 -7.51 -36.27
CA ALA A 292 -24.91 -8.66 -35.71
C ALA A 292 -24.13 -9.23 -34.52
N SER A 293 -22.83 -9.46 -34.71
CA SER A 293 -21.95 -9.92 -33.62
C SER A 293 -21.85 -8.89 -32.49
N ALA A 294 -21.73 -7.60 -32.82
CA ALA A 294 -21.70 -6.53 -31.82
C ALA A 294 -22.98 -6.50 -30.98
N SER A 295 -24.14 -6.65 -31.62
CA SER A 295 -25.44 -6.72 -30.95
C SER A 295 -25.58 -7.95 -30.06
N GLN A 296 -25.04 -9.09 -30.51
CA GLN A 296 -25.02 -10.33 -29.72
C GLN A 296 -24.16 -10.19 -28.46
N ALA A 297 -22.93 -9.68 -28.58
CA ALA A 297 -22.04 -9.44 -27.44
C ALA A 297 -22.67 -8.47 -26.43
N LYS A 298 -23.35 -7.43 -26.92
CA LYS A 298 -24.08 -6.46 -26.10
C LYS A 298 -25.23 -7.10 -25.31
N GLU A 299 -26.02 -7.96 -25.93
CA GLU A 299 -27.09 -8.68 -25.22
C GLU A 299 -26.51 -9.67 -24.21
N GLN A 300 -25.41 -10.36 -24.54
CA GLN A 300 -24.75 -11.24 -23.60
C GLN A 300 -24.22 -10.50 -22.36
N SER A 301 -23.64 -9.30 -22.54
CA SER A 301 -23.27 -8.41 -21.44
C SER A 301 -24.49 -8.06 -20.57
N ARG A 302 -25.63 -7.77 -21.20
CA ARG A 302 -26.90 -7.48 -20.49
C ARG A 302 -27.38 -8.67 -19.67
N VAL A 303 -27.25 -9.90 -20.19
CA VAL A 303 -27.60 -11.14 -19.48
C VAL A 303 -26.79 -11.27 -18.19
N TYR A 304 -25.47 -11.11 -18.26
CA TYR A 304 -24.60 -11.21 -17.07
C TYR A 304 -24.90 -10.12 -16.03
N TYR A 305 -25.10 -8.87 -16.46
CA TYR A 305 -25.49 -7.82 -15.51
C TYR A 305 -26.85 -8.06 -14.85
N LYS A 306 -27.81 -8.69 -15.55
CA LYS A 306 -29.10 -9.08 -14.94
C LYS A 306 -28.91 -10.17 -13.88
N GLN A 307 -28.07 -11.17 -14.14
CA GLN A 307 -27.73 -12.21 -13.15
C GLN A 307 -27.05 -11.62 -11.92
N LEU A 308 -26.16 -10.64 -12.10
CA LEU A 308 -25.47 -9.96 -11.00
C LEU A 308 -26.42 -9.20 -10.05
N LEU A 309 -27.64 -8.86 -10.47
CA LEU A 309 -28.63 -8.25 -9.57
C LEU A 309 -29.04 -9.15 -8.41
N SER A 310 -29.00 -10.48 -8.60
CA SER A 310 -29.26 -11.45 -7.53
C SER A 310 -27.99 -11.90 -6.83
N VAL A 311 -26.87 -12.05 -7.56
CA VAL A 311 -25.60 -12.53 -7.00
C VAL A 311 -24.91 -11.48 -6.12
N ASP A 312 -25.02 -10.19 -6.47
CA ASP A 312 -24.36 -9.10 -5.76
C ASP A 312 -25.33 -7.91 -5.53
N PRO A 313 -26.32 -8.09 -4.63
CA PRO A 313 -27.38 -7.11 -4.41
C PRO A 313 -26.88 -5.75 -3.92
N ASP A 314 -25.75 -5.72 -3.21
CA ASP A 314 -25.13 -4.49 -2.71
C ASP A 314 -24.70 -3.53 -3.83
N HIS A 315 -24.42 -4.07 -5.03
CA HIS A 315 -24.06 -3.28 -6.22
C HIS A 315 -25.15 -3.27 -7.29
N ALA A 316 -26.39 -3.68 -6.95
CA ALA A 316 -27.49 -3.78 -7.91
C ALA A 316 -27.74 -2.47 -8.69
N GLN A 317 -27.58 -1.31 -8.05
CA GLN A 317 -27.74 -0.03 -8.75
C GLN A 317 -26.68 0.18 -9.84
N TYR A 318 -25.42 -0.16 -9.56
CA TYR A 318 -24.35 -0.09 -10.55
C TYR A 318 -24.67 -0.98 -11.76
N TYR A 319 -25.16 -2.20 -11.55
CA TYR A 319 -25.52 -3.10 -12.66
C TYR A 319 -26.72 -2.59 -13.47
N ARG A 320 -27.73 -2.01 -12.82
CA ARG A 320 -28.85 -1.36 -13.55
C ARG A 320 -28.36 -0.20 -14.41
N ASP A 321 -27.46 0.63 -13.89
CA ASP A 321 -26.88 1.73 -14.65
C ASP A 321 -26.06 1.21 -15.85
N MET A 322 -25.32 0.12 -15.68
CA MET A 322 -24.58 -0.51 -16.79
C MET A 322 -25.52 -1.08 -17.86
N ILE A 323 -26.61 -1.75 -17.46
CA ILE A 323 -27.65 -2.26 -18.38
C ILE A 323 -28.28 -1.14 -19.23
N GLN A 324 -28.47 0.05 -18.65
CA GLN A 324 -29.02 1.21 -19.36
C GLN A 324 -28.04 1.82 -20.37
N ARG A 325 -26.74 1.67 -20.14
CA ARG A 325 -25.67 2.18 -21.03
C ARG A 325 -25.35 1.27 -22.21
N LEU A 326 -25.73 -0.01 -22.10
CA LEU A 326 -25.84 -0.91 -23.24
C LEU A 326 -27.08 -0.48 -24.03
#